data_AF-A0A349HQT7-F1
#
_entry.id   AF-A0A349HQT7-F1
#
_cell.length_a   1.000
_cell.length_b   1.000
_cell.length_c   1.000
_cell.angle_alpha   90.00
_cell.angle_beta   90.00
_cell.angle_gamma   90.00
#
_symmetry.space_group_name_H-M   'P 1'
#
loop_
_entity.id
_entity.type
_entity.pdbx_description
1 polymer ?
#
loop_
_entity_poly.entity_id
_entity_poly.type
_entity_poly.pdbx_seq_one_letter_code
_entity_poly.pdbx_strand_id
1 'polypeptide(L)' 'MSKLIIKNASELVTCKGKAPKHGKDMSDIGLIENGCLVIEDDIIVDVGTSNILKNYDED' A
#
# COMPACT_ATOMS: atom_id res chain seq x y z
N MET A 1 19.46 -6.21 -5.90
CA MET A 1 18.25 -5.85 -5.14
C MET A 1 17.12 -5.80 -6.14
N SER A 2 16.07 -6.58 -5.91
CA SER A 2 14.86 -6.54 -6.74
C SER A 2 13.92 -5.48 -6.17
N LYS A 3 13.51 -4.55 -7.02
CA LYS A 3 12.49 -3.55 -6.70
C LYS A 3 11.29 -3.78 -7.60
N LEU A 4 10.09 -3.82 -7.00
CA LEU A 4 8.83 -3.89 -7.71
C LEU A 4 7.94 -2.74 -7.24
N ILE A 5 7.50 -1.92 -8.18
CA ILE A 5 6.55 -0.84 -7.93
C ILE A 5 5.24 -1.18 -8.63
N ILE A 6 4.15 -1.30 -7.86
CA ILE A 6 2.79 -1.36 -8.37
C ILE A 6 2.21 0.05 -8.27
N LYS A 7 1.79 0.63 -9.41
CA LYS A 7 1.24 1.98 -9.50
C LYS A 7 -0.12 1.98 -10.17
N ASN A 8 -0.91 3.03 -9.91
CA ASN A 8 -2.24 3.26 -10.49
C ASN A 8 -3.22 2.10 -10.21
N ALA A 9 -3.13 1.45 -9.05
CA ALA A 9 -4.17 0.54 -8.62
C ALA A 9 -5.43 1.37 -8.31
N SER A 10 -6.55 1.12 -9.00
CA SER A 10 -7.78 1.88 -8.78
C SER A 10 -8.18 1.90 -7.30
N GLU A 11 -8.04 0.75 -6.64
CA GLU A 11 -8.30 0.55 -5.22
C GLU A 11 -7.22 -0.35 -4.60
N LEU A 12 -6.64 0.10 -3.50
CA LEU A 12 -5.67 -0.65 -2.71
C LEU A 12 -6.18 -0.79 -1.27
N VAL A 13 -6.29 -2.02 -0.79
CA VAL A 13 -6.81 -2.34 0.55
C VAL A 13 -5.70 -2.92 1.39
N THR A 14 -5.44 -2.31 2.56
CA THR A 14 -4.31 -2.70 3.43
C THR A 14 -4.75 -3.46 4.68
N CYS A 15 -6.02 -3.34 5.09
CA CYS A 15 -6.53 -3.82 6.38
C CYS A 15 -5.64 -3.44 7.58
N LYS A 16 -4.88 -2.33 7.47
CA LYS A 16 -3.86 -1.95 8.45
C LYS A 16 -4.47 -1.76 9.84
N GLY A 17 -3.81 -2.34 10.84
CA GLY A 17 -4.22 -2.28 12.25
C GLY A 17 -3.16 -2.90 13.16
N LYS A 18 -3.19 -2.56 14.45
CA LYS A 18 -2.28 -3.13 15.47
C LYS A 18 -2.81 -4.40 16.14
N ALA A 19 -4.08 -4.73 15.90
CA ALA A 19 -4.79 -5.86 16.45
C ALA A 19 -5.83 -6.34 15.42
N PRO A 20 -6.36 -7.57 15.54
CA PRO A 20 -7.45 -8.03 14.70
C PRO A 20 -8.66 -7.08 14.79
N LYS A 21 -9.27 -6.77 13.65
CA LYS A 21 -10.48 -5.93 13.60
C LYS A 21 -11.72 -6.77 13.85
N HIS A 22 -12.66 -6.25 14.64
CA HIS A 22 -13.89 -6.93 15.01
C HIS A 22 -15.10 -5.99 15.00
N GLY A 23 -16.29 -6.53 14.73
CA GLY A 23 -17.54 -5.75 14.77
C GLY A 23 -17.47 -4.53 13.85
N LYS A 24 -17.70 -3.34 14.40
CA LYS A 24 -17.68 -2.07 13.64
C LYS A 24 -16.31 -1.78 13.02
N ASP A 25 -15.23 -2.27 13.58
CA ASP A 25 -13.89 -2.00 13.04
C ASP A 25 -13.67 -2.72 11.70
N MET A 26 -14.45 -3.77 11.38
CA MET A 26 -14.38 -4.46 10.10
C MET A 26 -14.80 -3.59 8.91
N SER A 27 -15.54 -2.50 9.12
CA SER A 27 -15.87 -1.57 8.03
C SER A 27 -14.69 -0.66 7.66
N ASP A 28 -13.70 -0.51 8.54
CA ASP A 28 -12.48 0.21 8.24
C ASP A 28 -11.47 -0.73 7.55
N ILE A 29 -11.61 -0.86 6.23
CA ILE A 29 -10.75 -1.74 5.41
C ILE A 29 -9.39 -1.10 5.07
N GLY A 30 -9.19 0.19 5.35
CA GLY A 30 -7.98 0.91 4.94
C GLY A 30 -7.84 0.99 3.42
N LEU A 31 -8.91 1.43 2.75
CA LEU A 31 -8.99 1.68 1.31
C LEU A 31 -8.16 2.92 0.93
N ILE A 32 -7.37 2.78 -0.12
CA ILE A 32 -6.60 3.85 -0.76
C ILE A 32 -7.01 3.88 -2.24
N GLU A 33 -7.66 4.95 -2.65
CA GLU A 33 -7.97 5.20 -4.06
C GLU A 33 -6.70 5.59 -4.81
N ASN A 34 -6.52 5.08 -6.04
CA ASN A 34 -5.32 5.32 -6.85
C ASN A 34 -4.03 4.97 -6.08
N GLY A 35 -4.03 3.78 -5.47
CA GLY A 35 -2.98 3.28 -4.61
C GLY A 35 -1.70 2.88 -5.35
N CYS A 36 -0.61 2.92 -4.61
CA CYS A 36 0.73 2.51 -5.00
C CYS A 36 1.37 1.67 -3.87
N LEU A 37 2.19 0.70 -4.27
CA LEU A 37 2.90 -0.24 -3.40
C LEU A 37 4.35 -0.38 -3.88
N VAL A 38 5.30 -0.26 -2.97
CA VAL A 38 6.73 -0.50 -3.25
C VAL A 38 7.19 -1.72 -2.48
N ILE A 39 7.83 -2.64 -3.19
CA ILE A 39 8.39 -3.88 -2.67
C ILE A 39 9.88 -3.90 -2.98
N GLU A 40 10.70 -4.12 -1.95
CA GLU A 40 12.15 -4.31 -2.08
C GLU A 40 12.53 -5.63 -1.40
N ASP A 41 13.23 -6.48 -2.14
CA ASP A 41 13.72 -7.79 -1.65
C ASP A 41 12.61 -8.59 -0.92
N ASP A 42 11.44 -8.70 -1.57
CA ASP A 42 10.22 -9.38 -1.11
C ASP A 42 9.54 -8.78 0.14
N ILE A 43 9.95 -7.58 0.57
CA ILE A 43 9.36 -6.85 1.69
C ILE A 43 8.62 -5.62 1.18
N ILE A 44 7.39 -5.41 1.68
CA ILE A 44 6.65 -4.16 1.48
C ILE A 44 7.35 -3.06 2.28
N VAL A 45 7.91 -2.07 1.58
CA VAL A 45 8.62 -0.95 2.21
C VAL A 45 7.78 0.32 2.27
N ASP A 46 6.81 0.48 1.36
CA ASP A 46 5.96 1.67 1.32
C ASP A 46 4.60 1.41 0.67
N VAL A 47 3.58 2.09 1.16
CA VAL A 47 2.18 1.95 0.74
C VAL A 47 1.48 3.30 0.85
N GLY A 48 0.83 3.73 -0.22
CA GLY A 48 0.15 5.02 -0.21
C GLY A 48 -0.51 5.34 -1.54
N THR A 49 -0.82 6.61 -1.78
CA THR A 49 -1.20 7.08 -3.10
C THR A 49 0.04 7.27 -3.98
N SER A 50 -0.13 7.74 -5.21
CA SER A 50 0.98 8.11 -6.11
C SER A 50 2.00 9.11 -5.53
N ASN A 51 1.69 9.77 -4.40
CA ASN A 51 2.64 10.63 -3.71
C ASN A 51 3.91 9.91 -3.23
N ILE A 52 3.82 8.62 -2.88
CA ILE A 52 5.00 7.88 -2.39
C ILE A 52 6.07 7.73 -3.46
N LEU A 53 5.67 7.73 -4.74
CA LEU A 53 6.57 7.54 -5.88
C LEU A 53 7.61 8.66 -6.01
N LYS A 54 7.37 9.83 -5.43
CA LYS A 54 8.34 10.95 -5.38
C LYS A 54 9.64 10.58 -4.66
N ASN A 55 9.61 9.52 -3.84
CA ASN A 55 10.77 9.06 -3.07
C ASN A 55 11.53 7.93 -3.76
N TYR A 56 11.06 7.43 -4.90
CA TYR A 56 11.63 6.26 -5.57
C TYR A 56 11.98 6.58 -7.02
N ASP A 57 13.11 6.03 -7.47
CA ASP A 57 13.40 5.94 -8.89
C ASP A 57 12.50 4.87 -9.53
N GLU A 58 11.83 5.23 -10.63
CA GLU A 58 10.88 4.39 -11.36
C GLU A 58 11.51 3.74 -12.61
N ASP A 59 12.74 4.12 -12.98
CA ASP A 59 13.45 3.68 -14.18
C ASP A 59 14.40 2.49 -13.96
#